data_AF-A0A267EB70-F1
#
_entry.id   AF-A0A267EB70-F1
#
_cell.length_a   1.000
_cell.length_b   1.000
_cell.length_c   1.000
_cell.angle_alpha   90.00
_cell.angle_beta   90.00
_cell.angle_gamma   90.00
#
_symmetry.space_group_name_H-M   'P 1'
#
loop_
_entity.id
_entity.type
_entity.pdbx_description
1 polymer ?
#
loop_
_entity_poly.entity_id
_entity_poly.type
_entity_poly.pdbx_seq_one_letter_code
_entity_poly.pdbx_strand_id
1 'polypeptide(L)'
;KASSPHAKPMAAKVKRYRGFYEAAVHPIYYKTNIPAQQAKPAPPLGPQLGKRGINIPSFCKDFNERTKHIRPGVPIPTVVFINPDRSFVLQLYHPPTSFLIKQAAGISKGATDPMKEVAGMVTRQHIYEIAQLKQQDPPLQTTPLRSIVEMVIQSARRMGVLVVDSIDPAEYAVFLEKRAEELRQMREELAALKKAKMAKI
;
A
#
# COMPACT_ATOMS: atom_id res chain seq x y z
N LYS A 1 -60.18 -14.38 17.47
CA LYS A 1 -59.62 -13.01 17.42
C LYS A 1 -58.11 -13.11 17.64
N ALA A 2 -57.18 -12.70 16.79
CA ALA A 2 -57.12 -12.40 15.36
C ALA A 2 -55.61 -12.49 15.06
N SER A 3 -55.16 -13.52 14.35
CA SER A 3 -53.79 -13.60 13.85
C SER A 3 -53.64 -12.57 12.74
N SER A 4 -53.15 -11.37 13.10
CA SER A 4 -52.97 -10.25 12.18
C SER A 4 -52.06 -10.65 11.02
N PRO A 5 -52.53 -10.58 9.76
CA PRO A 5 -51.74 -10.98 8.59
C PRO A 5 -50.70 -9.92 8.17
N HIS A 6 -50.40 -8.93 9.02
CA HIS A 6 -49.64 -7.73 8.63
C HIS A 6 -48.20 -7.66 9.17
N ALA A 7 -47.71 -8.67 9.87
CA ALA A 7 -46.33 -8.67 10.40
C ALA A 7 -45.24 -9.06 9.37
N LYS A 8 -45.60 -9.57 8.18
CA LYS A 8 -44.65 -10.12 7.20
C LYS A 8 -44.15 -9.21 6.03
N PRO A 9 -44.48 -7.90 5.88
CA PRO A 9 -43.89 -7.09 4.82
C PRO A 9 -42.68 -6.23 5.24
N MET A 10 -42.42 -6.06 6.56
CA MET A 10 -41.36 -5.15 7.03
C MET A 10 -39.95 -5.74 6.86
N ALA A 11 -39.74 -7.03 7.15
CA ALA A 11 -38.42 -7.66 7.00
C ALA A 11 -37.91 -7.66 5.54
N ALA A 12 -38.82 -7.85 4.56
CA ALA A 12 -38.50 -7.81 3.14
C ALA A 12 -38.17 -6.38 2.66
N LYS A 13 -38.89 -5.36 3.18
CA LYS A 13 -38.58 -3.94 2.93
C LYS A 13 -37.24 -3.55 3.53
N VAL A 14 -36.93 -3.96 4.77
CA VAL A 14 -35.64 -3.68 5.44
C VAL A 14 -34.47 -4.31 4.67
N LYS A 15 -34.61 -5.54 4.14
CA LYS A 15 -33.58 -6.16 3.30
C LYS A 15 -33.36 -5.41 1.98
N ARG A 16 -34.42 -4.90 1.36
CA ARG A 16 -34.34 -4.04 0.16
C ARG A 16 -33.61 -2.73 0.47
N TYR A 17 -34.01 -2.01 1.53
CA TYR A 17 -33.38 -0.73 1.90
C TYR A 17 -31.94 -0.90 2.42
N ARG A 18 -31.60 -2.03 3.04
CA ARG A 18 -30.22 -2.35 3.46
C ARG A 18 -29.25 -2.42 2.28
N GLY A 19 -29.65 -3.01 1.15
CA GLY A 19 -28.82 -3.03 -0.06
C GLY A 19 -28.60 -1.64 -0.66
N PHE A 20 -29.60 -0.77 -0.62
CA PHE A 20 -29.47 0.63 -1.03
C PHE A 20 -28.59 1.45 -0.05
N TYR A 21 -28.72 1.21 1.26
CA TYR A 21 -27.90 1.88 2.27
C TYR A 21 -26.44 1.42 2.22
N GLU A 22 -26.17 0.11 2.07
CA GLU A 22 -24.81 -0.42 1.91
C GLU A 22 -24.14 0.09 0.61
N ALA A 23 -24.90 0.26 -0.47
CA ALA A 23 -24.40 0.90 -1.71
C ALA A 23 -24.12 2.41 -1.53
N ALA A 24 -24.87 3.10 -0.67
CA ALA A 24 -24.72 4.53 -0.40
C ALA A 24 -23.60 4.88 0.60
N VAL A 25 -23.04 3.89 1.31
CA VAL A 25 -22.02 4.11 2.36
C VAL A 25 -20.58 4.07 1.81
N HIS A 26 -20.39 3.64 0.57
CA HIS A 26 -19.05 3.56 -0.01
C HIS A 26 -18.63 4.84 -0.73
N PRO A 27 -17.42 5.37 -0.46
CA PRO A 27 -16.93 6.54 -1.18
C PRO A 27 -16.84 6.24 -2.67
N ILE A 28 -17.09 7.29 -3.47
CA ILE A 28 -17.08 7.27 -4.95
C ILE A 28 -15.71 6.81 -5.50
N TYR A 29 -14.66 6.84 -4.68
CA TYR A 29 -13.34 6.32 -5.00
C TYR A 29 -12.92 5.16 -4.07
N TYR A 30 -12.19 4.20 -4.63
CA TYR A 30 -11.54 3.10 -3.90
C TYR A 30 -10.03 3.21 -4.00
N LYS A 31 -9.33 3.16 -2.86
CA LYS A 31 -7.87 3.14 -2.79
C LYS A 31 -7.39 1.74 -2.45
N THR A 32 -6.47 1.20 -3.22
CA THR A 32 -5.85 -0.10 -2.97
C THR A 32 -4.42 -0.12 -3.47
N ASN A 33 -3.57 -0.95 -2.85
CA ASN A 33 -2.20 -1.14 -3.29
C ASN A 33 -2.12 -2.51 -3.97
N ILE A 34 -1.73 -2.52 -5.25
CA ILE A 34 -1.66 -3.74 -6.04
C ILE A 34 -0.23 -3.91 -6.54
N PRO A 35 0.39 -5.10 -6.40
CA PRO A 35 1.67 -5.36 -7.03
C PRO A 35 1.57 -5.26 -8.56
N ALA A 36 2.50 -4.52 -9.17
CA ALA A 36 2.59 -4.32 -10.61
C ALA A 36 2.55 -5.66 -11.37
N GLN A 37 1.80 -5.69 -12.48
CA GLN A 37 1.57 -6.85 -13.34
C GLN A 37 0.89 -8.07 -12.68
N GLN A 38 0.45 -7.96 -11.43
CA GLN A 38 -0.07 -9.07 -10.64
C GLN A 38 -1.53 -8.88 -10.19
N ALA A 39 -2.32 -8.04 -10.88
CA ALA A 39 -3.75 -7.94 -10.61
C ALA A 39 -4.47 -9.23 -11.03
N LYS A 40 -5.14 -9.88 -10.07
CA LYS A 40 -5.92 -11.11 -10.25
C LYS A 40 -7.29 -10.98 -9.60
N PRO A 41 -8.34 -11.62 -10.14
CA PRO A 41 -9.70 -11.61 -9.57
C PRO A 41 -9.84 -12.46 -8.29
N ALA A 42 -8.76 -12.64 -7.52
CA ALA A 42 -8.75 -13.41 -6.29
C ALA A 42 -9.06 -12.50 -5.07
N PRO A 43 -9.50 -13.07 -3.93
CA PRO A 43 -9.42 -12.37 -2.64
C PRO A 43 -7.96 -11.92 -2.42
N PRO A 44 -7.68 -10.68 -1.99
CA PRO A 44 -8.57 -9.67 -1.38
C PRO A 44 -9.26 -8.71 -2.37
N LEU A 45 -8.80 -8.64 -3.62
CA LEU A 45 -9.22 -7.62 -4.59
C LEU A 45 -10.62 -7.89 -5.16
N GLY A 46 -10.91 -9.13 -5.53
CA GLY A 46 -12.18 -9.54 -6.15
C GLY A 46 -13.42 -9.17 -5.31
N PRO A 47 -13.50 -9.57 -4.03
CA PRO A 47 -14.64 -9.23 -3.17
C PRO A 47 -14.83 -7.71 -2.96
N GLN A 48 -13.74 -6.94 -2.89
CA GLN A 48 -13.82 -5.49 -2.64
C GLN A 48 -14.26 -4.69 -3.87
N LEU A 49 -13.83 -5.10 -5.06
CA LEU A 49 -14.29 -4.50 -6.32
C LEU A 49 -15.73 -4.94 -6.66
N GLY A 50 -16.07 -6.20 -6.40
CA GLY A 50 -17.40 -6.75 -6.63
C GLY A 50 -18.48 -6.09 -5.80
N LYS A 51 -18.20 -5.78 -4.52
CA LYS A 51 -19.11 -4.99 -3.66
C LYS A 51 -19.47 -3.62 -4.23
N ARG A 52 -18.59 -3.05 -5.05
CA ARG A 52 -18.81 -1.74 -5.70
C ARG A 52 -19.30 -1.84 -7.14
N GLY A 53 -19.61 -3.05 -7.63
CA GLY A 53 -20.17 -3.25 -8.96
C GLY A 53 -19.19 -3.04 -10.12
N ILE A 54 -17.88 -3.05 -9.86
CA ILE A 54 -16.85 -2.91 -10.90
C ILE A 54 -16.67 -4.24 -11.64
N ASN A 55 -16.47 -4.17 -12.95
CA ASN A 55 -16.10 -5.34 -13.77
C ASN A 55 -14.65 -5.78 -13.46
N ILE A 56 -14.49 -6.84 -12.65
CA ILE A 56 -13.20 -7.29 -12.13
C ILE A 56 -12.22 -7.76 -13.22
N PRO A 57 -12.61 -8.62 -14.20
CA PRO A 57 -11.71 -9.00 -15.29
C PRO A 57 -11.19 -7.81 -16.11
N SER A 58 -12.07 -6.85 -16.43
CA SER A 58 -11.69 -5.63 -17.18
C SER A 58 -10.69 -4.78 -16.39
N PHE A 59 -10.94 -4.60 -15.09
CA PHE A 59 -10.03 -3.91 -14.18
C PHE A 59 -8.64 -4.57 -14.15
N CYS A 60 -8.57 -5.89 -13.96
CA CYS A 60 -7.29 -6.61 -13.90
C CYS A 60 -6.51 -6.48 -15.20
N LYS A 61 -7.19 -6.51 -16.35
CA LYS A 61 -6.55 -6.35 -17.67
C LYS A 61 -5.98 -4.93 -17.84
N ASP A 62 -6.78 -3.89 -17.59
CA ASP A 62 -6.35 -2.49 -17.69
C ASP A 62 -5.18 -2.19 -16.74
N PHE A 63 -5.26 -2.66 -15.48
CA PHE A 63 -4.19 -2.48 -14.51
C PHE A 63 -2.88 -3.15 -14.94
N ASN A 64 -2.94 -4.42 -15.37
CA ASN A 64 -1.74 -5.14 -15.79
C ASN A 64 -1.14 -4.52 -17.05
N GLU A 65 -1.97 -4.06 -17.99
CA GLU A 65 -1.54 -3.34 -19.19
C GLU A 65 -0.80 -2.05 -18.87
N ARG A 66 -1.39 -1.19 -18.04
CA ARG A 66 -0.75 0.07 -17.64
C ARG A 66 0.51 -0.15 -16.82
N THR A 67 0.63 -1.25 -16.08
CA THR A 67 1.81 -1.57 -15.27
C THR A 67 2.87 -2.43 -15.96
N LYS A 68 2.71 -2.75 -17.26
CA LYS A 68 3.69 -3.55 -18.04
C LYS A 68 5.12 -2.99 -18.02
N HIS A 69 5.25 -1.66 -17.99
CA HIS A 69 6.55 -0.98 -18.00
C HIS A 69 7.24 -0.95 -16.62
N ILE A 70 6.52 -1.30 -15.55
CA ILE A 70 7.03 -1.29 -14.17
C ILE A 70 7.49 -2.70 -13.81
N ARG A 71 8.60 -2.83 -13.07
CA ARG A 71 9.09 -4.13 -12.60
C ARG A 71 7.98 -4.92 -11.87
N PRO A 72 7.80 -6.22 -12.16
CA PRO A 72 6.79 -7.04 -11.51
C PRO A 72 6.93 -7.03 -9.98
N GLY A 73 5.80 -6.96 -9.27
CA GLY A 73 5.78 -7.05 -7.80
C GLY A 73 6.01 -5.74 -7.05
N VAL A 74 6.36 -4.64 -7.75
CA VAL A 74 6.41 -3.31 -7.13
C VAL A 74 5.00 -2.90 -6.69
N PRO A 75 4.78 -2.50 -5.42
CA PRO A 75 3.46 -2.09 -4.96
C PRO A 75 3.07 -0.74 -5.57
N ILE A 76 1.97 -0.72 -6.33
CA ILE A 76 1.43 0.48 -6.98
C ILE A 76 0.17 0.94 -6.27
N PRO A 77 0.18 2.14 -5.65
CA PRO A 77 -1.02 2.75 -5.11
C PRO A 77 -1.96 3.10 -6.25
N THR A 78 -3.18 2.59 -6.14
CA THR A 78 -4.19 2.64 -7.18
C THR A 78 -5.44 3.28 -6.63
N VAL A 79 -5.92 4.32 -7.30
CA VAL A 79 -7.21 4.94 -7.01
C VAL A 79 -8.15 4.61 -8.16
N VAL A 80 -9.31 4.07 -7.81
CA VAL A 80 -10.36 3.69 -8.74
C VAL A 80 -11.54 4.60 -8.49
N PHE A 81 -11.83 5.50 -9.43
CA PHE A 81 -13.04 6.30 -9.40
C PHE A 81 -14.16 5.52 -10.06
N ILE A 82 -15.32 5.48 -9.42
CA ILE A 82 -16.46 4.69 -9.87
C ILE A 82 -17.56 5.66 -10.28
N ASN A 83 -17.93 5.58 -11.54
CA ASN A 83 -19.01 6.39 -12.10
C ASN A 83 -20.38 5.73 -11.79
N PRO A 84 -21.48 6.49 -11.84
CA PRO A 84 -22.82 5.97 -11.57
C PRO A 84 -23.26 4.85 -12.55
N ASP A 85 -22.70 4.83 -13.75
CA ASP A 85 -22.91 3.79 -14.77
C ASP A 85 -22.10 2.51 -14.53
N ARG A 86 -21.38 2.42 -13.40
CA ARG A 86 -20.44 1.34 -13.04
C ARG A 86 -19.19 1.26 -13.93
N SER A 87 -18.96 2.25 -14.79
CA SER A 87 -17.65 2.45 -15.40
C SER A 87 -16.64 2.90 -14.35
N PHE A 88 -15.35 2.68 -14.61
CA PHE A 88 -14.30 3.05 -13.69
C PHE A 88 -13.20 3.83 -14.40
N VAL A 89 -12.60 4.78 -13.67
CA VAL A 89 -11.39 5.47 -14.09
C VAL A 89 -10.26 5.05 -13.16
N LEU A 90 -9.23 4.45 -13.75
CA LEU A 90 -8.04 3.99 -13.06
C LEU A 90 -7.00 5.11 -13.01
N GLN A 91 -6.60 5.53 -11.81
CA GLN A 91 -5.48 6.44 -11.58
C GLN A 91 -4.38 5.68 -10.82
N LEU A 92 -3.23 5.53 -11.47
CA LEU A 92 -2.05 4.89 -10.90
C LEU A 92 -1.09 5.96 -10.39
N TYR A 93 -0.53 5.72 -9.21
CA TYR A 93 0.54 6.55 -8.65
C TYR A 93 1.86 5.80 -8.65
N HIS A 94 2.94 6.54 -8.52
CA HIS A 94 4.25 5.95 -8.28
C HIS A 94 4.27 5.14 -6.99
N PRO A 95 5.23 4.19 -6.86
CA PRO A 95 5.33 3.36 -5.67
C PRO A 95 5.39 4.20 -4.39
N PRO A 96 4.91 3.67 -3.24
CA PRO A 96 4.98 4.38 -1.98
C PRO A 96 6.41 4.84 -1.68
N THR A 97 6.55 6.03 -1.11
CA THR A 97 7.86 6.58 -0.70
C THR A 97 8.63 5.59 0.17
N SER A 98 7.93 4.86 1.04
CA SER A 98 8.52 3.83 1.88
C SER A 98 9.12 2.67 1.10
N PHE A 99 8.52 2.27 -0.03
CA PHE A 99 9.08 1.25 -0.91
C PHE A 99 10.31 1.77 -1.66
N LEU A 100 10.23 2.99 -2.19
CA LEU A 100 11.34 3.62 -2.94
C LEU A 100 12.58 3.82 -2.06
N ILE A 101 12.41 4.33 -0.84
CA ILE A 101 13.52 4.49 0.11
C ILE A 101 14.10 3.13 0.50
N LYS A 102 13.27 2.10 0.72
CA LYS A 102 13.76 0.75 1.02
C LYS A 102 14.59 0.16 -0.13
N GLN A 103 14.14 0.37 -1.36
CA GLN A 103 14.90 -0.04 -2.55
C GLN A 103 16.22 0.72 -2.66
N ALA A 104 16.22 2.05 -2.48
CA ALA A 104 17.43 2.88 -2.52
C ALA A 104 18.42 2.53 -1.39
N ALA A 105 17.92 2.16 -0.21
CA ALA A 105 18.75 1.73 0.92
C ALA A 105 19.16 0.24 0.84
N GLY A 106 18.58 -0.56 -0.07
CA GLY A 106 18.84 -2.00 -0.12
C GLY A 106 18.27 -2.81 1.05
N ILE A 107 17.26 -2.28 1.76
CA ILE A 107 16.71 -2.90 2.99
C ILE A 107 15.34 -3.53 2.75
N SER A 108 15.05 -4.64 3.42
CA SER A 108 13.74 -5.31 3.33
C SER A 108 12.72 -4.81 4.35
N LYS A 109 13.17 -4.48 5.56
CA LYS A 109 12.37 -4.00 6.68
C LYS A 109 12.95 -2.68 7.19
N GLY A 110 12.07 -1.74 7.55
CA GLY A 110 12.50 -0.53 8.27
C GLY A 110 12.74 -0.83 9.75
N ALA A 111 13.20 0.19 10.49
CA ALA A 111 13.49 0.06 11.91
C ALA A 111 12.23 -0.29 12.70
N THR A 112 12.39 -1.14 13.70
CA THR A 112 11.29 -1.40 14.65
C THR A 112 11.09 -0.19 15.56
N ASP A 113 12.20 0.39 16.04
CA ASP A 113 12.26 1.62 16.83
C ASP A 113 13.17 2.66 16.14
N PRO A 114 12.61 3.57 15.31
CA PRO A 114 13.39 4.53 14.50
C PRO A 114 14.29 5.49 15.30
N MET A 115 14.06 5.65 16.60
CA MET A 115 14.86 6.51 17.48
C MET A 115 16.11 5.80 18.04
N LYS A 116 16.09 4.46 18.09
CA LYS A 116 17.16 3.65 18.68
C LYS A 116 17.96 2.87 17.64
N GLU A 117 17.31 2.53 16.53
CA GLU A 117 17.83 1.61 15.54
C GLU A 117 17.92 2.29 14.18
N VAL A 118 19.07 2.15 13.53
CA VAL A 118 19.29 2.57 12.15
C VAL A 118 19.05 1.37 11.25
N ALA A 119 18.05 1.46 10.39
CA ALA A 119 17.72 0.40 9.46
C ALA A 119 18.54 0.46 8.17
N GLY A 120 18.98 1.64 7.74
CA GLY A 120 19.72 1.84 6.52
C GLY A 120 20.18 3.28 6.32
N MET A 121 20.93 3.51 5.25
CA MET A 121 21.41 4.85 4.88
C MET A 121 21.09 5.15 3.42
N VAL A 122 20.83 6.41 3.12
CA VAL A 122 20.59 6.92 1.77
C VAL A 122 21.28 8.27 1.58
N THR A 123 21.71 8.58 0.37
CA THR A 123 22.31 9.88 0.06
C THR A 123 21.24 10.93 -0.25
N ARG A 124 21.60 12.20 -0.17
CA ARG A 124 20.73 13.31 -0.63
C ARG A 124 20.36 13.19 -2.11
N GLN A 125 21.25 12.62 -2.93
CA GLN A 125 20.98 12.37 -4.35
C GLN A 125 19.82 11.38 -4.53
N HIS A 126 19.84 10.25 -3.81
CA HIS A 126 18.73 9.29 -3.86
C HIS A 126 17.40 9.92 -3.44
N ILE A 127 17.41 10.79 -2.42
CA ILE A 127 16.20 11.50 -1.98
C ILE A 127 15.68 12.44 -3.08
N TYR A 128 16.58 13.13 -3.77
CA TYR A 128 16.22 14.05 -4.85
C TYR A 128 15.60 13.32 -6.04
N GLU A 129 16.17 12.17 -6.44
CA GLU A 129 15.63 11.32 -7.51
C GLU A 129 14.24 10.76 -7.14
N ILE A 130 14.07 10.30 -5.90
CA ILE A 130 12.77 9.84 -5.39
C ILE A 130 11.76 10.99 -5.41
N ALA A 131 12.16 12.20 -5.01
CA ALA A 131 11.29 13.37 -4.99
C ALA A 131 10.84 13.78 -6.40
N GLN A 132 11.74 13.77 -7.38
CA GLN A 132 11.41 14.04 -8.78
C GLN A 132 10.40 13.03 -9.33
N LEU A 133 10.62 11.73 -9.07
CA LEU A 133 9.69 10.69 -9.48
C LEU A 133 8.30 10.92 -8.86
N LYS A 134 8.25 11.22 -7.56
CA LYS A 134 6.98 11.46 -6.85
C LYS A 134 6.30 12.76 -7.26
N GLN A 135 7.03 13.76 -7.74
CA GLN A 135 6.43 15.01 -8.22
C GLN A 135 5.54 14.79 -9.45
N GLN A 136 5.80 13.73 -10.23
CA GLN A 136 4.94 13.35 -11.36
C GLN A 136 3.59 12.77 -10.90
N ASP A 137 3.44 12.45 -9.61
CA ASP A 137 2.14 12.02 -9.06
C ASP A 137 1.15 13.19 -9.12
N PRO A 138 -0.08 12.98 -9.63
CA PRO A 138 -1.13 13.98 -9.68
C PRO A 138 -1.37 14.79 -8.37
N PRO A 139 -1.35 14.18 -7.16
CA PRO A 139 -1.48 14.94 -5.92
C PRO A 139 -0.29 15.85 -5.58
N LEU A 140 0.88 15.65 -6.17
CA LEU A 140 2.12 16.36 -5.85
C LEU A 140 2.62 17.27 -6.99
N GLN A 141 1.96 17.26 -8.14
CA GLN A 141 2.38 17.98 -9.35
C GLN A 141 2.53 19.49 -9.15
N THR A 142 1.69 20.10 -8.32
CA THR A 142 1.74 21.53 -8.01
C THR A 142 2.64 21.86 -6.83
N THR A 143 3.17 20.85 -6.15
CA THR A 143 4.00 21.04 -4.95
C THR A 143 5.45 21.32 -5.38
N PRO A 144 6.11 22.36 -4.81
CA PRO A 144 7.50 22.65 -5.14
C PRO A 144 8.40 21.48 -4.72
N LEU A 145 9.40 21.18 -5.54
CA LEU A 145 10.26 20.01 -5.37
C LEU A 145 10.94 19.98 -3.99
N ARG A 146 11.31 21.15 -3.45
CA ARG A 146 11.86 21.29 -2.09
C ARG A 146 10.95 20.69 -1.02
N SER A 147 9.64 20.97 -1.07
CA SER A 147 8.69 20.45 -0.08
C SER A 147 8.54 18.94 -0.21
N ILE A 148 8.59 18.41 -1.44
CA ILE A 148 8.56 16.96 -1.67
C ILE A 148 9.83 16.31 -1.10
N VAL A 149 11.00 16.89 -1.31
CA VAL A 149 12.27 16.43 -0.72
C VAL A 149 12.16 16.37 0.81
N GLU A 150 11.64 17.43 1.45
CA GLU A 150 11.44 17.45 2.90
C GLU A 150 10.48 16.35 3.37
N MET A 151 9.40 16.07 2.63
CA MET A 151 8.48 14.96 2.92
C MET A 151 9.17 13.58 2.81
N VAL A 152 10.04 13.40 1.81
CA VAL A 152 10.79 12.15 1.61
C VAL A 152 11.81 11.97 2.73
N ILE A 153 12.52 13.02 3.15
CA ILE A 153 13.45 12.99 4.29
C ILE A 153 12.72 12.61 5.58
N GLN A 154 11.55 13.21 5.84
CA GLN A 154 10.75 12.86 7.01
C GLN A 154 10.29 11.40 6.98
N SER A 155 9.94 10.90 5.79
CA SER A 155 9.57 9.50 5.59
C SER A 155 10.75 8.56 5.87
N ALA A 156 11.96 8.91 5.43
CA ALA A 156 13.18 8.15 5.71
C ALA A 156 13.47 8.09 7.22
N ARG A 157 13.41 9.25 7.90
CA ARG A 157 13.59 9.34 9.36
C ARG A 157 12.60 8.46 10.13
N ARG A 158 11.32 8.47 9.75
CA ARG A 158 10.28 7.62 10.37
C ARG A 158 10.50 6.12 10.16
N MET A 159 11.33 5.73 9.20
CA MET A 159 11.70 4.33 8.96
C MET A 159 13.06 3.96 9.57
N GLY A 160 13.72 4.88 10.29
CA GLY A 160 15.07 4.68 10.80
C GLY A 160 16.14 4.69 9.71
N VAL A 161 15.87 5.33 8.57
CA VAL A 161 16.85 5.47 7.49
C VAL A 161 17.54 6.83 7.60
N LEU A 162 18.87 6.83 7.72
CA LEU A 162 19.65 8.05 7.83
C LEU A 162 19.94 8.64 6.45
N VAL A 163 19.87 9.97 6.35
CA VAL A 163 20.25 10.70 5.14
C VAL A 163 21.65 11.25 5.34
N VAL A 164 22.60 10.77 4.55
CA VAL A 164 24.02 11.16 4.60
C VAL A 164 24.44 11.83 3.29
N ASP A 165 25.60 12.47 3.27
CA ASP A 165 26.11 13.15 2.07
C ASP A 165 26.82 12.16 1.13
N SER A 166 27.58 11.21 1.68
CA SER A 166 28.27 10.15 0.94
C SER A 166 28.19 8.82 1.69
N ILE A 167 28.21 7.72 0.95
CA ILE A 167 28.23 6.34 1.47
C ILE A 167 29.40 5.62 0.81
N ASP A 168 30.28 5.00 1.61
CA ASP A 168 31.25 4.04 1.08
C ASP A 168 30.55 2.69 0.85
N PRO A 169 30.52 2.17 -0.41
CA PRO A 169 29.92 0.89 -0.72
C PRO A 169 30.45 -0.28 0.10
N ALA A 170 31.76 -0.30 0.44
CA ALA A 170 32.37 -1.42 1.15
C ALA A 170 31.88 -1.50 2.60
N GLU A 171 31.90 -0.36 3.31
CA GLU A 171 31.39 -0.26 4.67
C GLU A 171 29.88 -0.54 4.73
N TYR A 172 29.15 -0.06 3.73
CA TYR A 172 27.70 -0.25 3.68
C TYR A 172 27.31 -1.71 3.44
N ALA A 173 28.08 -2.46 2.64
CA ALA A 173 27.86 -3.90 2.47
C ALA A 173 27.98 -4.66 3.80
N VAL A 174 29.02 -4.36 4.58
CA VAL A 174 29.23 -4.96 5.90
C VAL A 174 28.09 -4.60 6.86
N PHE A 175 27.61 -3.36 6.81
CA PHE A 175 26.44 -2.92 7.58
C PHE A 175 25.17 -3.73 7.22
N LEU A 176 24.91 -3.92 5.93
CA LEU A 176 23.74 -4.67 5.45
C LEU A 176 23.80 -6.15 5.84
N GLU A 177 24.98 -6.77 5.84
CA GLU A 177 25.16 -8.16 6.26
C GLU A 177 24.85 -8.33 7.75
N LYS A 178 25.45 -7.50 8.61
CA LYS A 178 25.16 -7.50 10.07
C LYS A 178 23.68 -7.30 10.33
N ARG A 179 23.05 -6.35 9.62
CA ARG A 179 21.63 -6.09 9.76
C ARG A 179 20.76 -7.26 9.28
N ALA A 180 21.18 -7.96 8.23
CA ALA A 180 20.47 -9.13 7.74
C ALA A 180 20.49 -10.27 8.77
N GLU A 181 21.59 -10.45 9.49
CA GLU A 181 21.70 -11.43 10.60
C GLU A 181 20.80 -11.06 11.78
N GLU A 182 20.82 -9.79 12.22
CA GLU A 182 19.92 -9.28 13.27
C GLU A 182 18.46 -9.51 12.92
N LEU A 183 18.07 -9.24 11.66
CA LEU A 183 16.70 -9.44 11.20
C LEU A 183 16.31 -10.92 11.14
N ARG A 184 17.25 -11.84 10.88
CA ARG A 184 16.99 -13.29 10.94
C ARG A 184 16.70 -13.71 12.37
N GLN A 185 17.55 -13.34 13.31
CA GLN A 185 17.36 -13.61 14.74
C GLN A 185 16.03 -13.05 15.24
N MET A 186 15.74 -11.78 14.93
CA MET A 186 14.49 -11.13 15.34
C MET A 186 13.24 -11.83 14.75
N ARG A 187 13.32 -12.36 13.52
CA ARG A 187 12.23 -13.13 12.91
C ARG A 187 12.03 -14.48 13.61
N GLU A 188 13.11 -15.17 13.96
CA GLU A 188 13.06 -16.45 14.68
C GLU A 188 12.48 -16.27 16.08
N GLU A 189 12.91 -15.24 16.81
CA GLU A 189 12.35 -14.87 18.12
C GLU A 189 10.86 -14.54 18.04
N LEU A 190 10.46 -13.72 17.06
CA LEU A 190 9.04 -13.41 16.84
C LEU A 190 8.22 -14.64 16.45
N ALA A 191 8.80 -15.57 15.69
CA ALA A 191 8.15 -16.83 15.33
C ALA A 191 7.97 -17.73 16.57
N ALA A 192 8.98 -17.83 17.43
CA ALA A 192 8.92 -18.56 18.69
C ALA A 192 7.87 -17.95 19.64
N LEU A 193 7.84 -16.61 19.78
CA LEU A 193 6.84 -15.91 20.59
C LEU A 193 5.42 -16.14 20.06
N LYS A 194 5.22 -16.06 18.74
CA LYS A 194 3.92 -16.35 18.11
C LYS A 194 3.50 -17.79 18.36
N LYS A 195 4.40 -18.76 18.21
CA LYS A 195 4.12 -20.19 18.49
C LYS A 195 3.74 -20.39 19.95
N ALA A 196 4.45 -19.77 20.88
CA ALA A 196 4.15 -19.84 22.31
C ALA A 196 2.81 -19.20 22.68
N LYS A 197 2.44 -18.06 22.04
CA LYS A 197 1.12 -17.44 22.23
C LYS A 197 -0.02 -18.30 21.66
N MET A 198 0.17 -18.88 20.47
CA MET A 198 -0.83 -19.76 19.85
C MET A 198 -1.06 -21.05 20.63
N ALA A 199 -0.04 -21.57 21.32
CA ALA A 199 -0.18 -22.77 22.16
C ALA A 199 -0.90 -22.50 23.50
N LYS A 200 -1.14 -21.23 23.87
CA LYS A 200 -1.85 -20.82 25.09
C LYS A 200 -3.32 -20.46 24.85
N ILE A 201 -3.80 -20.51 23.60
CA ILE A 201 -5.19 -20.28 23.19
C ILE A 201 -5.83 -21.64 22.90
#